data_AF-R0LLH7-F1
#
_entry.id   AF-R0LLH7-F1
#
_cell.length_a   1.000
_cell.length_b   1.000
_cell.length_c   1.000
_cell.angle_alpha   90.00
_cell.angle_beta   90.00
_cell.angle_gamma   90.00
#
_symmetry.space_group_name_H-M   'P 1'
#
loop_
_entity.id
_entity.type
_entity.pdbx_description
1 polymer ?
#
loop_
_entity_poly.entity_id
_entity_poly.type
_entity_poly.pdbx_seq_one_letter_code
_entity_poly.pdbx_strand_id
1 'polypeptide(L)'
;EKLADQVMQNPQVLAALQERLDNTALTPSSYIETLPKAVKRRIDALKQLQVKCAHIEAKFYEEVHDLERKYAALYQPLFDKRREFINGEAEPTDAESEWHSENEEEEKLAGDLKNAVVIEEKAEAEETNVKGIPDFWFTIFRNVDMLSELVQEYDEPILKHLQDIKVKFSEPGQPMSFSLEFHFGPNDYFSNTVLTKTYKMKSEPDKTDPFSFEGPEIVDCEGCTIDWKKGKNVTVKTIKKKQKHKGRGTVRTITKQVPNDSFFNFFNPIKVSGDGESLDEDSEFTLAADFEIGHFFRERIVPRAVLYFTGEAIEDDDN
;
A
#
# COMPACT_ATOMS: atom_id res chain seq x y z
N GLU A 1 -44.92 -38.69 8.86
CA GLU A 1 -44.05 -38.86 7.67
C GLU A 1 -44.86 -38.88 6.37
N LYS A 2 -45.77 -39.84 6.13
CA LYS A 2 -46.50 -39.95 4.84
C LYS A 2 -47.23 -38.68 4.34
N LEU A 3 -47.71 -37.81 5.22
CA LEU A 3 -48.43 -36.59 4.83
C LEU A 3 -47.49 -35.48 4.36
N ALA A 4 -46.29 -35.37 4.94
CA ALA A 4 -45.31 -34.33 4.56
C ALA A 4 -44.67 -34.65 3.19
N ASP A 5 -44.45 -35.93 2.90
CA ASP A 5 -43.96 -36.39 1.60
C ASP A 5 -45.00 -36.20 0.49
N GLN A 6 -46.29 -36.39 0.81
CA GLN A 6 -47.40 -36.14 -0.13
C GLN A 6 -47.56 -34.64 -0.46
N VAL A 7 -47.28 -33.77 0.50
CA VAL A 7 -47.39 -32.30 0.33
C VAL A 7 -46.23 -31.76 -0.51
N MET A 8 -45.02 -32.32 -0.39
CA MET A 8 -43.87 -31.94 -1.23
C MET A 8 -43.89 -32.52 -2.66
N GLN A 9 -44.75 -33.50 -2.94
CA GLN A 9 -44.93 -34.06 -4.28
C GLN A 9 -46.07 -33.41 -5.07
N ASN A 10 -46.83 -32.48 -4.47
CA ASN A 10 -47.92 -31.80 -5.15
C ASN A 10 -47.40 -30.55 -5.89
N PRO A 11 -47.40 -30.52 -7.24
CA PRO A 11 -46.86 -29.41 -8.02
C PRO A 11 -47.53 -28.08 -7.73
N GLN A 12 -48.81 -28.09 -7.32
CA GLN A 12 -49.56 -26.88 -6.99
C GLN A 12 -49.14 -26.30 -5.63
N VAL A 13 -48.71 -27.15 -4.68
CA VAL A 13 -48.22 -26.70 -3.38
C VAL A 13 -46.80 -26.13 -3.51
N LEU A 14 -45.96 -26.76 -4.33
CA LEU A 14 -44.64 -26.21 -4.68
C LEU A 14 -44.77 -24.89 -5.43
N ALA A 15 -45.70 -24.78 -6.38
CA ALA A 15 -45.97 -23.54 -7.09
C ALA A 15 -46.52 -22.43 -6.17
N ALA A 16 -47.41 -22.76 -5.23
CA ALA A 16 -47.92 -21.78 -4.26
C ALA A 16 -46.88 -21.35 -3.21
N LEU A 17 -45.93 -22.24 -2.86
CA LEU A 17 -44.76 -21.90 -2.04
C LEU A 17 -43.80 -20.98 -2.83
N GLN A 18 -43.56 -21.29 -4.10
CA GLN A 18 -42.74 -20.49 -5.02
C GLN A 18 -43.35 -19.10 -5.22
N GLU A 19 -44.66 -19.01 -5.43
CA GLU A 19 -45.37 -17.74 -5.60
C GLU A 19 -45.39 -16.89 -4.32
N ARG A 20 -45.38 -17.51 -3.13
CA ARG A 20 -45.19 -16.81 -1.85
C ARG A 20 -43.74 -16.36 -1.62
N LEU A 21 -42.79 -17.14 -2.11
CA LEU A 21 -41.37 -16.82 -2.09
C LEU A 21 -41.05 -15.63 -3.00
N ASP A 22 -41.68 -15.58 -4.18
CA ASP A 22 -41.48 -14.52 -5.17
C ASP A 22 -42.15 -13.19 -4.76
N ASN A 23 -43.20 -13.23 -3.93
CA ASN A 23 -43.97 -12.04 -3.50
C ASN A 23 -43.48 -11.39 -2.19
N THR A 24 -42.53 -11.99 -1.49
CA THR A 24 -41.95 -11.40 -0.28
C THR A 24 -40.63 -10.76 -0.67
N ALA A 25 -40.43 -9.47 -0.39
CA ALA A 25 -39.13 -8.83 -0.55
C ALA A 25 -38.13 -9.45 0.45
N LEU A 26 -37.56 -10.60 0.07
CA LEU A 26 -36.70 -11.40 0.92
C LEU A 26 -35.30 -10.82 0.82
N THR A 27 -34.86 -10.15 1.87
CA THR A 27 -33.44 -10.18 2.19
C THR A 27 -33.03 -11.67 2.29
N PRO A 28 -31.83 -12.07 1.82
CA PRO A 28 -31.41 -13.48 1.77
C PRO A 28 -31.60 -14.24 3.10
N SER A 29 -31.56 -13.53 4.23
CA SER A 29 -31.82 -14.06 5.58
C SER A 29 -33.24 -14.61 5.76
N SER A 30 -34.26 -13.90 5.25
CA SER A 30 -35.67 -14.26 5.45
C SER A 30 -36.04 -15.55 4.70
N TYR A 31 -35.43 -15.81 3.54
CA TYR A 31 -35.61 -17.07 2.81
C TYR A 31 -35.07 -18.26 3.61
N ILE A 32 -33.85 -18.15 4.11
CA ILE A 32 -33.16 -19.21 4.85
C ILE A 32 -33.95 -19.59 6.11
N GLU A 33 -34.61 -18.63 6.76
CA GLU A 33 -35.45 -18.86 7.93
C GLU A 33 -36.68 -19.74 7.64
N THR A 34 -37.22 -19.71 6.41
CA THR A 34 -38.37 -20.54 6.02
C THR A 34 -38.00 -22.00 5.71
N LEU A 35 -36.70 -22.32 5.58
CA LEU A 35 -36.24 -23.64 5.17
C LEU A 35 -36.47 -24.72 6.26
N PRO A 36 -36.75 -25.98 5.87
CA PRO A 36 -36.87 -27.09 6.81
C PRO A 36 -35.60 -27.28 7.65
N LYS A 37 -35.75 -27.76 8.90
CA LYS A 37 -34.62 -28.03 9.82
C LYS A 37 -33.53 -28.90 9.20
N ALA A 38 -33.92 -29.91 8.40
CA ALA A 38 -32.99 -30.79 7.71
C ALA A 38 -32.14 -30.04 6.67
N VAL A 39 -32.71 -29.05 5.98
CA VAL A 39 -32.00 -28.21 5.01
C VAL A 39 -31.09 -27.22 5.73
N LYS A 40 -31.57 -26.56 6.79
CA LYS A 40 -30.75 -25.67 7.63
C LYS A 40 -29.50 -26.39 8.17
N ARG A 41 -29.66 -27.61 8.69
CA ARG A 41 -28.53 -28.43 9.15
C ARG A 41 -27.50 -28.72 8.05
N ARG A 42 -27.94 -28.91 6.80
CA ARG A 42 -27.03 -29.09 5.65
C ARG A 42 -26.30 -27.78 5.35
N ILE A 43 -26.99 -26.64 5.37
CA ILE A 43 -26.37 -25.32 5.19
C ILE A 43 -25.33 -25.04 6.28
N ASP A 44 -25.64 -25.33 7.54
CA ASP A 44 -24.68 -25.17 8.64
C ASP A 44 -23.45 -26.08 8.46
N ALA A 45 -23.64 -27.31 7.96
CA ALA A 45 -22.53 -28.20 7.61
C ALA A 45 -21.69 -27.65 6.44
N LEU A 46 -22.31 -27.03 5.44
CA LEU A 46 -21.60 -26.36 4.33
C LEU A 46 -20.79 -25.16 4.86
N LYS A 47 -21.35 -24.36 5.78
CA LYS A 47 -20.63 -23.27 6.44
C LYS A 47 -19.39 -23.78 7.19
N GLN A 48 -19.49 -24.90 7.89
CA GLN A 48 -18.32 -25.52 8.54
C GLN A 48 -17.25 -25.99 7.54
N LEU A 49 -17.66 -26.50 6.37
CA LEU A 49 -16.72 -26.82 5.30
C LEU A 49 -16.03 -25.57 4.76
N GLN A 50 -16.78 -24.48 4.57
CA GLN A 50 -16.25 -23.21 4.11
C GLN A 50 -15.19 -22.64 5.07
N VAL A 51 -15.41 -22.74 6.39
CA VAL A 51 -14.38 -22.35 7.38
C VAL A 51 -13.11 -23.19 7.22
N LYS A 52 -13.22 -24.49 6.92
CA LYS A 52 -12.04 -25.34 6.65
C LYS A 52 -11.32 -24.92 5.38
N CYS A 53 -12.05 -24.50 4.33
CA CYS A 53 -11.44 -23.93 3.13
C CYS A 53 -10.62 -22.69 3.47
N ALA A 54 -11.17 -21.75 4.25
CA ALA A 54 -10.44 -20.54 4.68
C ALA A 54 -9.15 -20.87 5.45
N HIS A 55 -9.13 -21.92 6.28
CA HIS A 55 -7.90 -22.36 6.96
C HIS A 55 -6.87 -23.00 6.02
N ILE A 56 -7.30 -23.57 4.89
CA ILE A 56 -6.38 -24.08 3.86
C ILE A 56 -5.84 -22.91 3.05
N GLU A 57 -6.68 -21.94 2.68
CA GLU A 57 -6.28 -20.71 2.00
C GLU A 57 -5.29 -19.89 2.84
N ALA A 58 -5.49 -19.82 4.16
CA ALA A 58 -4.53 -19.22 5.09
C ALA A 58 -3.12 -19.83 4.96
N LYS A 59 -3.02 -21.15 4.90
CA LYS A 59 -1.72 -21.84 4.71
C LYS A 59 -1.13 -21.59 3.33
N PHE A 60 -1.97 -21.53 2.30
CA PHE A 60 -1.52 -21.17 0.96
C PHE A 60 -0.85 -19.79 0.97
N TYR A 61 -1.45 -18.82 1.65
CA TYR A 61 -0.87 -17.48 1.75
C TYR A 61 0.38 -17.39 2.63
N GLU A 62 0.50 -18.21 3.67
CA GLU A 62 1.76 -18.38 4.41
C GLU A 62 2.89 -18.86 3.48
N GLU A 63 2.61 -19.87 2.63
CA GLU A 63 3.58 -20.36 1.64
C GLU A 63 3.89 -19.32 0.56
N VAL A 64 2.90 -18.53 0.13
CA VAL A 64 3.10 -17.40 -0.79
C VAL A 64 4.04 -16.36 -0.17
N HIS A 65 3.87 -16.02 1.11
CA HIS A 65 4.76 -15.07 1.77
C HIS A 65 6.21 -15.55 1.84
N ASP A 66 6.43 -16.84 2.13
CA ASP A 66 7.77 -17.43 2.08
C ASP A 66 8.35 -17.42 0.65
N LEU A 67 7.50 -17.60 -0.36
CA LEU A 67 7.88 -17.46 -1.76
C LEU A 67 8.25 -16.02 -2.11
N GLU A 68 7.47 -15.03 -1.70
CA GLU A 68 7.77 -13.61 -1.88
C GLU A 68 9.12 -13.26 -1.27
N ARG A 69 9.39 -13.72 -0.05
CA ARG A 69 10.69 -13.53 0.61
C ARG A 69 11.84 -14.11 -0.20
N LYS A 70 11.67 -15.32 -0.75
CA LYS A 70 12.67 -15.96 -1.61
C LYS A 70 12.95 -15.13 -2.86
N TYR A 71 11.92 -14.65 -3.55
CA TYR A 71 12.09 -13.87 -4.78
C TYR A 71 12.57 -12.44 -4.50
N ALA A 72 12.22 -11.84 -3.36
CA ALA A 72 12.76 -10.56 -2.92
C ALA A 72 14.30 -10.58 -2.85
N ALA A 73 14.89 -11.69 -2.38
CA ALA A 73 16.34 -11.87 -2.38
C ALA A 73 16.94 -11.94 -3.80
N LEU A 74 16.20 -12.43 -4.79
CA LEU A 74 16.62 -12.44 -6.19
C LEU A 74 16.53 -11.06 -6.86
N TYR A 75 15.53 -10.25 -6.46
CA TYR A 75 15.40 -8.87 -6.95
C TYR A 75 16.38 -7.90 -6.28
N GLN A 76 16.84 -8.19 -5.05
CA GLN A 76 17.68 -7.29 -4.28
C GLN A 76 18.94 -6.80 -5.03
N PRO A 77 19.72 -7.65 -5.73
CA PRO A 77 20.87 -7.20 -6.53
C PRO A 77 20.48 -6.25 -7.67
N LEU A 78 19.31 -6.44 -8.29
CA LEU A 78 18.81 -5.55 -9.34
C LEU A 78 18.42 -4.19 -8.76
N PHE A 79 17.79 -4.17 -7.59
CA PHE A 79 17.43 -2.93 -6.90
C PHE A 79 18.65 -2.20 -6.35
N ASP A 80 19.66 -2.92 -5.86
CA ASP A 80 20.92 -2.32 -5.43
C ASP A 80 21.66 -1.69 -6.61
N LYS A 81 21.70 -2.35 -7.77
CA LYS A 81 22.25 -1.78 -9.01
C LYS A 81 21.46 -0.56 -9.51
N ARG A 82 20.12 -0.63 -9.46
CA ARG A 82 19.26 0.53 -9.73
C ARG A 82 19.62 1.71 -8.82
N ARG A 83 19.81 1.47 -7.53
CA ARG A 83 20.23 2.49 -6.56
C ARG A 83 21.60 3.08 -6.94
N GLU A 84 22.56 2.27 -7.38
CA GLU A 84 23.87 2.75 -7.81
C GLU A 84 23.76 3.72 -8.99
N PHE A 85 22.93 3.39 -10.00
CA PHE A 85 22.67 4.28 -11.13
C PHE A 85 21.94 5.57 -10.72
N ILE A 86 20.86 5.46 -9.92
CA ILE A 86 20.10 6.63 -9.43
C ILE A 86 21.02 7.60 -8.67
N ASN A 87 21.94 7.09 -7.84
CA ASN A 87 22.81 7.93 -7.02
C ASN A 87 24.12 8.33 -7.74
N GLY A 88 24.37 7.88 -8.97
CA GLY A 88 25.61 8.10 -9.71
C GLY A 88 26.83 7.50 -9.01
N GLU A 89 26.66 6.34 -8.38
CA GLU A 89 27.74 5.53 -7.81
C GLU A 89 28.35 4.59 -8.88
N ALA A 90 27.58 4.26 -9.91
CA ALA A 90 28.00 3.53 -11.10
C ALA A 90 27.39 4.18 -12.34
N GLU A 91 28.09 4.11 -13.47
CA GLU A 91 27.57 4.48 -14.79
C GLU A 91 27.16 3.21 -15.55
N PRO A 92 26.05 3.22 -16.31
CA PRO A 92 25.64 2.09 -17.12
C PRO A 92 26.64 1.86 -18.26
N THR A 93 26.82 0.60 -18.63
CA THR A 93 27.53 0.23 -19.87
C THR A 93 26.62 0.39 -21.09
N ASP A 94 27.18 0.56 -22.28
CA ASP A 94 26.40 0.68 -23.53
C ASP A 94 25.37 -0.45 -23.68
N ALA A 95 25.77 -1.69 -23.39
CA ALA A 95 24.89 -2.86 -23.44
C ALA A 95 23.76 -2.86 -22.40
N GLU A 96 23.90 -2.12 -21.30
CA GLU A 96 22.85 -1.96 -20.28
C GLU A 96 21.89 -0.81 -20.59
N SER A 97 22.32 0.14 -21.44
CA SER A 97 21.51 1.25 -21.93
C SER A 97 20.73 0.88 -23.20
N GLU A 98 21.16 -0.14 -23.95
CA GLU A 98 20.44 -0.65 -25.10
C GLU A 98 19.25 -1.53 -24.67
N TRP A 99 18.03 -1.06 -24.95
CA TRP A 99 16.83 -1.87 -24.77
C TRP A 99 16.67 -2.84 -25.95
N HIS A 100 16.96 -4.12 -25.72
CA HIS A 100 16.64 -5.17 -26.68
C HIS A 100 15.28 -5.77 -26.32
N SER A 101 14.20 -5.30 -26.96
CA SER A 101 12.97 -6.07 -26.90
C SER A 101 13.18 -7.38 -27.66
N GLU A 102 12.72 -8.53 -27.13
CA GLU A 102 12.77 -9.81 -27.86
C GLU A 102 12.03 -9.73 -29.22
N ASN A 103 11.15 -8.73 -29.39
CA ASN A 103 10.52 -8.40 -30.65
C ASN A 103 11.46 -7.75 -31.68
N GLU A 104 12.56 -7.11 -31.30
CA GLU A 104 13.47 -6.50 -32.28
C GLU A 104 14.17 -7.55 -33.17
N GLU A 105 14.40 -8.77 -32.68
CA GLU A 105 14.94 -9.84 -33.53
C GLU A 105 13.87 -10.39 -34.50
N GLU A 106 12.59 -10.39 -34.12
CA GLU A 106 11.48 -10.73 -35.03
C GLU A 106 11.13 -9.58 -36.00
N GLU A 107 11.22 -8.32 -35.57
CA GLU A 107 11.00 -7.13 -36.40
C GLU A 107 12.16 -6.88 -37.37
N LYS A 108 13.43 -7.14 -36.98
CA LYS A 108 14.58 -7.07 -37.89
C LYS A 108 14.51 -8.12 -39.00
N LEU A 109 13.78 -9.22 -38.82
CA LEU A 109 13.53 -10.21 -39.87
C LEU A 109 12.38 -9.80 -40.83
N ALA A 110 11.52 -8.86 -40.41
CA ALA A 110 10.39 -8.34 -41.19
C ALA A 110 10.56 -6.87 -41.68
N GLY A 111 11.63 -6.19 -41.26
CA GLY A 111 11.78 -4.74 -41.29
C GLY A 111 12.74 -4.18 -42.34
N ASP A 112 13.11 -4.92 -43.38
CA ASP A 112 13.86 -4.39 -44.55
C ASP A 112 13.02 -3.47 -45.46
N LEU A 113 11.94 -2.88 -44.95
CA LEU A 113 11.12 -1.93 -45.68
C LEU A 113 10.29 -0.98 -44.80
N LYS A 114 10.94 -0.16 -43.95
CA LYS A 114 10.51 1.23 -43.68
C LYS A 114 11.50 1.96 -42.76
N ASN A 115 12.32 2.79 -43.38
CA ASN A 115 12.98 3.91 -42.71
C ASN A 115 11.94 4.97 -42.29
N ALA A 116 12.30 5.67 -41.20
CA ALA A 116 11.78 6.94 -40.69
C ALA A 116 10.70 6.85 -39.59
N VAL A 117 11.13 6.65 -38.34
CA VAL A 117 11.23 7.75 -37.36
C VAL A 117 12.55 7.58 -36.61
N VAL A 118 13.61 8.15 -37.16
CA VAL A 118 14.83 8.43 -36.42
C VAL A 118 14.47 9.60 -35.50
N ILE A 119 14.46 9.39 -34.19
CA ILE A 119 14.64 10.51 -33.27
C ILE A 119 16.11 10.87 -33.40
N GLU A 120 16.38 11.81 -34.31
CA GLU A 120 17.70 12.43 -34.40
C GLU A 120 17.93 13.17 -33.09
N GLU A 121 18.84 12.63 -32.27
CA GLU A 121 19.56 13.40 -31.27
C GLU A 121 20.23 14.60 -31.96
N LYS A 122 19.61 15.78 -31.81
CA LYS A 122 20.34 17.05 -31.82
C LYS A 122 19.79 17.95 -30.73
N ALA A 123 20.20 17.63 -29.51
CA ALA A 123 20.54 18.65 -28.54
C ALA A 123 21.98 18.35 -28.10
N GLU A 124 22.93 19.18 -28.53
CA GLU A 124 24.16 19.40 -27.76
C GLU A 124 23.72 19.93 -26.39
N ALA A 125 23.41 19.02 -25.47
CA ALA A 125 23.28 19.35 -24.07
C ALA A 125 24.71 19.45 -23.52
N GLU A 126 25.07 20.63 -23.05
CA GLU A 126 26.29 20.85 -22.29
C GLU A 126 26.48 19.69 -21.29
N GLU A 127 27.66 19.07 -21.26
CA GLU A 127 28.09 18.15 -20.20
C GLU A 127 28.10 18.91 -18.86
N THR A 128 26.91 19.13 -18.33
CA THR A 128 26.72 19.44 -16.94
C THR A 128 26.97 18.12 -16.23
N ASN A 129 27.99 18.12 -15.38
CA ASN A 129 28.48 16.96 -14.63
C ASN A 129 27.42 16.56 -13.57
N VAL A 130 26.26 16.11 -14.02
CA VAL A 130 25.10 15.75 -13.20
C VAL A 130 25.33 14.34 -12.67
N LYS A 131 25.45 14.22 -11.36
CA LYS A 131 25.68 12.93 -10.69
C LYS A 131 24.35 12.17 -10.56
N GLY A 132 24.27 11.00 -11.18
CA GLY A 132 23.11 10.12 -11.08
C GLY A 132 21.85 10.70 -11.72
N ILE A 133 20.68 10.32 -11.21
CA ILE A 133 19.37 10.80 -11.65
C ILE A 133 18.79 11.70 -10.54
N PRO A 134 18.89 13.04 -10.66
CA PRO A 134 18.41 13.95 -9.64
C PRO A 134 16.93 13.78 -9.35
N ASP A 135 16.55 13.95 -8.09
CA ASP A 135 15.16 13.98 -7.64
C ASP A 135 14.35 12.71 -8.00
N PHE A 136 14.97 11.58 -8.35
CA PHE A 136 14.29 10.38 -8.87
C PHE A 136 13.05 9.96 -8.07
N TRP A 137 13.21 9.71 -6.77
CA TRP A 137 12.08 9.32 -5.92
C TRP A 137 11.11 10.47 -5.70
N PHE A 138 11.59 11.70 -5.55
CA PHE A 138 10.73 12.87 -5.41
C PHE A 138 9.83 13.07 -6.65
N THR A 139 10.34 12.84 -7.85
CA THR A 139 9.55 12.87 -9.09
C THR A 139 8.46 11.80 -9.06
N ILE A 140 8.74 10.58 -8.56
CA ILE A 140 7.71 9.55 -8.36
C ILE A 140 6.62 10.04 -7.39
N PHE A 141 7.00 10.67 -6.27
CA PHE A 141 6.03 11.27 -5.33
C PHE A 141 5.14 12.33 -5.99
N ARG A 142 5.64 13.07 -6.98
CA ARG A 142 4.86 14.07 -7.72
C ARG A 142 3.98 13.46 -8.80
N ASN A 143 4.46 12.40 -9.45
CA ASN A 143 3.80 11.76 -10.59
C ASN A 143 2.61 10.89 -10.16
N VAL A 144 2.63 10.36 -8.94
CA VAL A 144 1.56 9.49 -8.45
C VAL A 144 0.60 10.31 -7.60
N ASP A 145 -0.65 10.42 -8.05
CA ASP A 145 -1.68 11.23 -7.40
C ASP A 145 -1.83 10.94 -5.91
N MET A 146 -2.00 9.66 -5.54
CA MET A 146 -2.10 9.21 -4.14
C MET A 146 -0.92 9.68 -3.27
N LEU A 147 0.30 9.72 -3.81
CA LEU A 147 1.47 10.18 -3.07
C LEU A 147 1.58 11.70 -3.07
N SER A 148 1.21 12.35 -4.17
CA SER A 148 1.27 13.79 -4.34
C SER A 148 0.37 14.53 -3.35
N GLU A 149 -0.81 13.96 -3.06
CA GLU A 149 -1.76 14.50 -2.08
C GLU A 149 -1.22 14.52 -0.64
N LEU A 150 -0.28 13.61 -0.32
CA LEU A 150 0.35 13.54 0.99
C LEU A 150 1.48 14.56 1.16
N VAL A 151 2.08 15.02 0.06
CA VAL A 151 3.28 15.86 0.05
C VAL A 151 2.91 17.33 0.09
N GLN A 152 3.47 18.06 1.05
CA GLN A 152 3.33 19.50 1.16
C GLN A 152 4.58 20.22 0.61
N GLU A 153 4.46 21.50 0.25
CA GLU A 153 5.56 22.30 -0.34
C GLU A 153 6.86 22.27 0.49
N TYR A 154 6.76 22.20 1.82
CA TYR A 154 7.91 22.13 2.72
C TYR A 154 8.48 20.72 2.90
N ASP A 155 7.79 19.68 2.47
CA ASP A 155 8.28 18.30 2.45
C ASP A 155 9.18 18.06 1.24
N GLU A 156 8.90 18.73 0.10
CA GLU A 156 9.65 18.59 -1.15
C GLU A 156 11.18 18.67 -0.98
N PRO A 157 11.77 19.72 -0.37
CA PRO A 157 13.22 19.80 -0.25
C PRO A 157 13.82 18.71 0.63
N ILE A 158 13.01 18.05 1.48
CA ILE A 158 13.43 16.92 2.30
C ILE A 158 13.42 15.64 1.45
N LEU A 159 12.35 15.43 0.67
CA LEU A 159 12.20 14.28 -0.23
C LEU A 159 13.24 14.27 -1.35
N LYS A 160 13.80 15.42 -1.75
CA LYS A 160 14.94 15.47 -2.68
C LYS A 160 16.22 14.82 -2.14
N HIS A 161 16.32 14.60 -0.83
CA HIS A 161 17.41 13.84 -0.22
C HIS A 161 17.15 12.32 -0.16
N LEU A 162 16.00 11.84 -0.63
CA LEU A 162 15.64 10.42 -0.66
C LEU A 162 16.42 9.71 -1.77
N GLN A 163 17.24 8.74 -1.37
CA GLN A 163 18.17 8.01 -2.25
C GLN A 163 17.62 6.64 -2.67
N ASP A 164 16.83 6.01 -1.81
CA ASP A 164 16.26 4.68 -2.09
C ASP A 164 15.03 4.40 -1.23
N ILE A 165 14.15 3.54 -1.74
CA ILE A 165 13.05 2.94 -0.98
C ILE A 165 13.14 1.43 -1.11
N LYS A 166 13.31 0.73 0.02
CA LYS A 166 13.41 -0.73 0.07
C LYS A 166 12.20 -1.35 0.76
N VAL A 167 11.84 -2.55 0.32
CA VAL A 167 10.88 -3.42 1.01
C VAL A 167 11.66 -4.55 1.68
N LYS A 168 11.47 -4.75 2.98
CA LYS A 168 12.04 -5.86 3.76
C LYS A 168 10.94 -6.70 4.36
N PHE A 169 10.95 -8.00 4.08
CA PHE A 169 10.03 -8.95 4.69
C PHE A 169 10.56 -9.42 6.05
N SER A 170 9.68 -9.84 6.96
CA SER A 170 10.08 -10.46 8.22
C SER A 170 10.93 -11.71 7.99
N GLU A 171 11.75 -12.08 8.97
CA GLU A 171 12.60 -13.27 8.86
C GLU A 171 11.77 -14.57 9.00
N PRO A 172 12.28 -15.71 8.47
CA PRO A 172 11.63 -17.00 8.66
C PRO A 172 11.35 -17.32 10.14
N GLY A 173 10.10 -17.67 10.45
CA GLY A 173 9.65 -17.98 11.82
C GLY A 173 9.24 -16.77 12.66
N GLN A 174 9.37 -15.55 12.14
CA GLN A 174 8.74 -14.36 12.73
C GLN A 174 7.32 -14.17 12.20
N PRO A 175 6.45 -13.41 12.91
CA PRO A 175 5.14 -13.04 12.38
C PRO A 175 5.26 -12.38 10.99
N MET A 176 4.27 -12.61 10.14
CA MET A 176 4.23 -12.03 8.80
C MET A 176 4.24 -10.50 8.90
N SER A 177 5.25 -9.86 8.32
CA SER A 177 5.30 -8.41 8.22
C SER A 177 6.19 -7.99 7.05
N PHE A 178 6.03 -6.75 6.64
CA PHE A 178 7.00 -6.08 5.78
C PHE A 178 7.28 -4.66 6.28
N SER A 179 8.49 -4.18 6.01
CA SER A 179 8.94 -2.85 6.35
C SER A 179 9.35 -2.11 5.09
N LEU A 180 8.86 -0.88 4.96
CA LEU A 180 9.35 0.10 4.01
C LEU A 180 10.50 0.87 4.66
N GLU A 181 11.65 0.89 4.01
CA GLU A 181 12.83 1.64 4.43
C GLU A 181 13.09 2.78 3.44
N PHE A 182 12.99 4.01 3.91
CA PHE A 182 13.28 5.22 3.14
C PHE A 182 14.69 5.69 3.49
N HIS A 183 15.63 5.52 2.57
CA HIS A 183 17.05 5.82 2.76
C HIS A 183 17.36 7.25 2.33
N PHE A 184 17.77 8.09 3.28
CA PHE A 184 18.09 9.49 3.03
C PHE A 184 19.60 9.74 3.07
N GLY A 185 20.07 10.55 2.13
CA GLY A 185 21.40 11.13 2.20
C GLY A 185 21.52 12.15 3.34
N PRO A 186 22.75 12.58 3.69
CA PRO A 186 22.95 13.67 4.65
C PRO A 186 22.15 14.92 4.25
N ASN A 187 21.34 15.43 5.16
CA ASN A 187 20.43 16.55 4.92
C ASN A 187 20.34 17.49 6.13
N ASP A 188 19.72 18.67 5.95
CA ASP A 188 19.62 19.71 6.99
C ASP A 188 18.40 19.57 7.91
N TYR A 189 17.60 18.51 7.77
CA TYR A 189 16.29 18.38 8.41
C TYR A 189 16.28 17.43 9.60
N PHE A 190 16.87 16.25 9.47
CA PHE A 190 16.98 15.24 10.54
C PHE A 190 18.32 14.51 10.46
N SER A 191 18.64 13.71 11.49
CA SER A 191 19.88 12.91 11.53
C SER A 191 19.72 11.46 11.07
N ASN A 192 18.49 10.96 10.96
CA ASN A 192 18.22 9.59 10.50
C ASN A 192 18.74 9.40 9.08
N THR A 193 19.42 8.29 8.84
CA THR A 193 19.80 7.84 7.48
C THR A 193 18.72 6.97 6.87
N VAL A 194 17.87 6.34 7.70
CA VAL A 194 16.76 5.49 7.26
C VAL A 194 15.54 5.81 8.11
N LEU A 195 14.41 6.09 7.47
CA LEU A 195 13.10 6.13 8.10
C LEU A 195 12.34 4.85 7.77
N THR A 196 11.74 4.20 8.77
CA THR A 196 11.12 2.89 8.61
C THR A 196 9.64 2.93 8.93
N LYS A 197 8.83 2.26 8.11
CA LYS A 197 7.42 2.00 8.36
C LYS A 197 7.16 0.51 8.21
N THR A 198 6.71 -0.14 9.27
CA THR A 198 6.50 -1.59 9.34
C THR A 198 5.01 -1.89 9.40
N TYR A 199 4.55 -2.83 8.59
CA TYR A 199 3.18 -3.32 8.55
C TYR A 199 3.16 -4.77 9.00
N LYS A 200 2.40 -5.05 10.07
CA LYS A 200 2.17 -6.41 10.55
C LYS A 200 0.98 -6.98 9.82
N MET A 201 1.12 -8.20 9.33
CA MET A 201 0.10 -8.89 8.57
C MET A 201 -0.39 -10.13 9.29
N LYS A 202 -1.63 -10.50 9.01
CA LYS A 202 -2.24 -11.73 9.52
C LYS A 202 -2.86 -12.48 8.35
N SER A 203 -2.63 -13.78 8.31
CA SER A 203 -3.22 -14.68 7.31
C SER A 203 -4.19 -15.69 7.93
N GLU A 204 -4.43 -15.64 9.24
CA GLU A 204 -5.38 -16.54 9.92
C GLU A 204 -6.81 -15.97 9.86
N PRO A 205 -7.82 -16.78 9.50
CA PRO A 205 -9.22 -16.35 9.51
C PRO A 205 -9.65 -15.88 10.91
N ASP A 206 -10.53 -14.87 10.97
CA ASP A 206 -11.05 -14.40 12.25
C ASP A 206 -11.91 -15.48 12.94
N LYS A 207 -11.84 -15.55 14.27
CA LYS A 207 -12.57 -16.56 15.05
C LYS A 207 -14.06 -16.24 15.17
N THR A 208 -14.40 -14.95 15.17
CA THR A 208 -15.76 -14.43 15.29
C THR A 208 -16.41 -14.21 13.94
N ASP A 209 -15.62 -13.92 12.92
CA ASP A 209 -16.07 -13.81 11.52
C ASP A 209 -15.12 -14.51 10.53
N PRO A 210 -15.09 -15.85 10.48
CA PRO A 210 -14.19 -16.58 9.59
C PRO A 210 -14.53 -16.45 8.10
N PHE A 211 -15.68 -15.85 7.75
CA PHE A 211 -16.14 -15.71 6.36
C PHE A 211 -15.70 -14.39 5.71
N SER A 212 -15.16 -13.45 6.49
CA SER A 212 -14.54 -12.22 5.99
C SER A 212 -13.10 -12.41 5.54
N PHE A 213 -12.54 -13.62 5.68
CA PHE A 213 -11.17 -13.91 5.24
C PHE A 213 -11.07 -13.86 3.71
N GLU A 214 -10.36 -12.86 3.19
CA GLU A 214 -10.09 -12.66 1.76
C GLU A 214 -8.59 -12.84 1.41
N GLY A 215 -7.75 -13.07 2.42
CA GLY A 215 -6.31 -13.24 2.28
C GLY A 215 -5.55 -12.54 3.40
N PRO A 216 -4.23 -12.37 3.25
CA PRO A 216 -3.41 -11.65 4.22
C PRO A 216 -3.82 -10.19 4.28
N GLU A 217 -4.15 -9.72 5.49
CA GLU A 217 -4.52 -8.34 5.75
C GLU A 217 -3.47 -7.67 6.63
N ILE A 218 -3.27 -6.37 6.45
CA ILE A 218 -2.51 -5.55 7.40
C ILE A 218 -3.39 -5.34 8.62
N VAL A 219 -2.88 -5.73 9.79
CA VAL A 219 -3.61 -5.62 11.07
C VAL A 219 -3.10 -4.50 11.97
N ASP A 220 -1.87 -4.06 11.74
CA ASP A 220 -1.20 -3.06 12.57
C ASP A 220 -0.02 -2.44 11.80
N CYS A 221 0.37 -1.23 12.18
CA CYS A 221 1.55 -0.59 11.61
C CYS A 221 2.35 0.19 12.66
N GLU A 222 3.67 0.21 12.46
CA GLU A 222 4.62 0.89 13.33
C GLU A 222 5.51 1.79 12.49
N GLY A 223 5.53 3.08 12.81
CA GLY A 223 6.47 4.01 12.22
C GLY A 223 7.77 4.13 13.02
N CYS A 224 8.56 5.16 12.74
CA CYS A 224 9.81 5.44 13.43
C CYS A 224 9.85 6.88 13.96
N THR A 225 10.61 7.11 15.03
CA THR A 225 10.87 8.47 15.50
C THR A 225 11.82 9.17 14.54
N ILE A 226 11.42 10.35 14.05
CA ILE A 226 12.27 11.21 13.23
C ILE A 226 13.03 12.17 14.16
N ASP A 227 14.36 12.10 14.12
CA ASP A 227 15.28 12.92 14.89
C ASP A 227 15.49 14.30 14.22
N TRP A 228 14.42 15.10 14.25
CA TRP A 228 14.40 16.43 13.65
C TRP A 228 15.48 17.35 14.26
N LYS A 229 16.26 17.97 13.38
CA LYS A 229 17.15 19.07 13.73
C LYS A 229 16.35 20.27 14.21
N LYS A 230 17.00 21.14 14.99
CA LYS A 230 16.36 22.28 15.65
C LYS A 230 15.61 23.18 14.65
N GLY A 231 14.29 23.29 14.81
CA GLY A 231 13.43 24.17 14.00
C GLY A 231 13.14 23.65 12.60
N LYS A 232 13.44 22.37 12.32
CA LYS A 232 13.25 21.73 11.01
C LYS A 232 12.11 20.72 10.97
N ASN A 233 11.44 20.51 12.11
CA ASN A 233 10.27 19.64 12.17
C ASN A 233 9.10 20.25 11.41
N VAL A 234 8.78 19.67 10.25
CA VAL A 234 7.67 20.09 9.38
C VAL A 234 6.32 19.52 9.81
N THR A 235 6.30 18.49 10.65
CA THR A 235 5.05 17.88 11.16
C THR A 235 4.38 18.70 12.26
N VAL A 236 5.00 19.81 12.68
CA VAL A 236 4.43 20.73 13.68
C VAL A 236 4.55 22.18 13.28
N LYS A 237 3.47 22.95 13.49
CA LYS A 237 3.44 24.41 13.35
C LYS A 237 3.59 25.06 14.73
N THR A 238 4.45 26.07 14.82
CA THR A 238 4.71 26.78 16.06
C THR A 238 3.85 28.04 16.18
N ILE A 239 2.87 28.04 17.09
CA ILE A 239 1.97 29.17 17.33
C ILE A 239 2.40 29.93 18.60
N LYS A 240 2.62 31.24 18.47
CA LYS A 240 2.93 32.12 19.60
C LYS A 240 1.65 32.73 20.17
N LYS A 241 1.25 32.30 21.37
CA LYS A 241 0.09 32.85 22.09
C LYS A 241 0.56 33.82 23.19
N LYS A 242 0.12 35.08 23.11
CA LYS A 242 0.38 36.07 24.16
C LYS A 242 -0.57 35.82 25.33
N GLN A 243 -0.04 35.48 26.50
CA GLN A 243 -0.80 35.31 27.73
C GLN A 243 -0.53 36.49 28.67
N LYS A 244 -1.60 37.18 29.05
CA LYS A 244 -1.55 38.29 30.02
C LYS A 244 -1.87 37.74 31.41
N HIS A 245 -0.96 37.94 32.37
CA HIS A 245 -1.19 37.52 33.75
C HIS A 245 -2.30 38.37 34.39
N LYS A 246 -3.36 37.74 34.88
CA LYS A 246 -4.38 38.43 35.69
C LYS A 246 -3.71 38.92 36.98
N GLY A 247 -3.59 40.23 37.15
CA GLY A 247 -3.02 40.87 38.35
C GLY A 247 -1.71 41.65 38.17
N ARG A 248 -0.77 41.23 37.31
CA ARG A 248 0.58 41.86 37.21
C ARG A 248 0.82 42.66 35.92
N GLY A 249 -0.13 42.68 34.99
CA GLY A 249 -0.05 43.41 33.72
C GLY A 249 1.01 42.89 32.72
N THR A 250 1.90 41.99 33.15
CA THR A 250 2.99 41.43 32.34
C THR A 250 2.45 40.44 31.32
N VAL A 251 2.85 40.62 30.05
CA VAL A 251 2.52 39.73 28.93
C VAL A 251 3.68 38.78 28.71
N ARG A 252 3.44 37.47 28.80
CA ARG A 252 4.41 36.43 28.41
C ARG A 252 3.96 35.81 27.10
N THR A 253 4.89 35.59 26.18
CA THR A 253 4.60 34.86 24.93
C THR A 253 4.87 33.38 25.18
N ILE A 254 3.83 32.56 25.13
CA ILE A 254 3.95 31.09 25.20
C ILE A 254 3.95 30.56 23.78
N THR A 255 4.92 29.70 23.50
CA THR A 255 5.07 29.03 22.22
C THR A 255 4.42 27.65 22.35
N LYS A 256 3.35 27.37 21.57
CA LYS A 256 2.68 26.08 21.52
C LYS A 256 2.93 25.45 20.14
N GLN A 257 3.35 24.20 20.12
CA GLN A 257 3.38 23.42 18.88
C GLN A 257 2.02 22.76 18.68
N VAL A 258 1.53 22.81 17.44
CA VAL A 258 0.32 22.09 17.00
C VAL A 258 0.69 21.19 15.83
N PRO A 259 0.00 20.06 15.63
CA PRO A 259 0.19 19.21 14.45
C PRO A 259 0.07 20.01 13.15
N ASN A 260 0.81 19.57 12.15
CA ASN A 260 0.81 20.13 10.82
C ASN A 260 0.81 18.99 9.81
N ASP A 261 0.03 19.15 8.74
CA ASP A 261 -0.03 18.17 7.66
C ASP A 261 1.34 18.07 6.99
N SER A 262 1.78 16.86 6.70
CA SER A 262 3.11 16.58 6.16
C SER A 262 3.17 15.12 5.81
N PHE A 263 3.82 14.79 4.69
CA PHE A 263 4.11 13.40 4.34
C PHE A 263 4.80 12.66 5.50
N PHE A 264 5.65 13.33 6.27
CA PHE A 264 6.41 12.71 7.36
C PHE A 264 5.55 12.26 8.55
N ASN A 265 4.25 12.62 8.58
CA ASN A 265 3.30 12.00 9.51
C ASN A 265 3.07 10.51 9.20
N PHE A 266 3.37 10.05 7.98
CA PHE A 266 3.36 8.63 7.59
C PHE A 266 4.22 7.76 8.51
N PHE A 267 5.31 8.31 9.08
CA PHE A 267 6.18 7.60 10.03
C PHE A 267 5.70 7.70 11.49
N ASN A 268 4.56 8.32 11.75
CA ASN A 268 3.95 8.40 13.07
C ASN A 268 2.46 8.00 12.97
N PRO A 269 2.18 6.71 12.67
CA PRO A 269 0.82 6.24 12.46
C PRO A 269 -0.04 6.38 13.73
N ILE A 270 -1.34 6.47 13.51
CA ILE A 270 -2.33 6.42 14.59
C ILE A 270 -2.21 5.06 15.27
N LYS A 271 -2.04 5.06 16.60
CA LYS A 271 -2.02 3.83 17.38
C LYS A 271 -3.43 3.49 17.82
N VAL A 272 -3.86 2.27 17.55
CA VAL A 272 -5.05 1.71 18.18
C VAL A 272 -4.71 1.53 19.67
N SER A 273 -5.27 2.40 20.52
CA SER A 273 -5.09 2.28 21.97
C SER A 273 -5.60 0.91 22.42
N GLY A 274 -4.77 0.13 23.13
CA GLY A 274 -5.15 -1.20 23.63
C GLY A 274 -6.25 -1.21 24.71
N ASP A 275 -6.91 -0.08 24.93
CA ASP A 275 -7.84 0.19 26.03
C ASP A 275 -9.31 -0.11 25.65
N GLY A 276 -9.54 -0.70 24.47
CA GLY A 276 -10.88 -1.11 24.02
C GLY A 276 -11.77 0.06 23.56
N GLU A 277 -11.22 1.26 23.41
CA GLU A 277 -11.87 2.34 22.66
C GLU A 277 -11.65 2.07 21.16
N SER A 278 -12.75 1.92 20.42
CA SER A 278 -12.72 1.89 18.96
C SER A 278 -12.20 3.24 18.45
N LEU A 279 -11.44 3.21 17.36
CA LEU A 279 -11.09 4.43 16.65
C LEU A 279 -12.38 5.15 16.20
N ASP A 280 -12.32 6.48 16.12
CA ASP A 280 -13.38 7.22 15.42
C ASP A 280 -13.31 6.96 13.90
N GLU A 281 -14.41 7.20 13.20
CA GLU A 281 -14.55 6.92 11.76
C GLU A 281 -13.46 7.61 10.92
N ASP A 282 -13.06 8.84 11.28
CA ASP A 282 -12.01 9.59 10.60
C ASP A 282 -10.63 8.93 10.79
N SER A 283 -10.36 8.42 12.00
CA SER A 283 -9.13 7.71 12.34
C SER A 283 -9.06 6.33 11.66
N GLU A 284 -10.18 5.63 11.53
CA GLU A 284 -10.29 4.37 10.78
C GLU A 284 -10.01 4.61 9.29
N PHE A 285 -10.61 5.64 8.69
CA PHE A 285 -10.35 6.02 7.30
C PHE A 285 -8.89 6.38 7.06
N THR A 286 -8.29 7.15 7.98
CA THR A 286 -6.87 7.52 7.91
C THR A 286 -5.96 6.30 7.97
N LEU A 287 -6.27 5.32 8.83
CA LEU A 287 -5.50 4.09 8.95
C LEU A 287 -5.66 3.18 7.71
N ALA A 288 -6.85 3.10 7.15
CA ALA A 288 -7.10 2.36 5.91
C ALA A 288 -6.31 2.95 4.73
N ALA A 289 -6.31 4.27 4.58
CA ALA A 289 -5.49 4.96 3.58
C ALA A 289 -3.99 4.71 3.80
N ASP A 290 -3.53 4.71 5.05
CA ASP A 290 -2.13 4.40 5.38
C ASP A 290 -1.73 2.97 4.97
N PHE A 291 -2.63 2.00 5.17
CA PHE A 291 -2.41 0.60 4.76
C PHE A 291 -2.39 0.46 3.23
N GLU A 292 -3.27 1.17 2.53
CA GLU A 292 -3.30 1.22 1.07
C GLU A 292 -1.99 1.77 0.51
N ILE A 293 -1.50 2.89 1.05
CA ILE A 293 -0.20 3.48 0.67
C ILE A 293 0.94 2.47 0.94
N GLY A 294 0.90 1.78 2.07
CA GLY A 294 1.87 0.74 2.43
C GLY A 294 1.93 -0.39 1.39
N HIS A 295 0.76 -0.91 1.01
CA HIS A 295 0.62 -1.90 -0.06
C HIS A 295 1.09 -1.36 -1.41
N PHE A 296 0.72 -0.14 -1.75
CA PHE A 296 1.06 0.49 -3.01
C PHE A 296 2.58 0.65 -3.18
N PHE A 297 3.29 1.05 -2.12
CA PHE A 297 4.75 1.07 -2.14
C PHE A 297 5.35 -0.32 -2.40
N ARG A 298 4.85 -1.33 -1.67
CA ARG A 298 5.34 -2.71 -1.74
C ARG A 298 5.10 -3.37 -3.10
N GLU A 299 3.88 -3.27 -3.61
CA GLU A 299 3.40 -4.06 -4.77
C GLU A 299 3.57 -3.34 -6.12
N ARG A 300 3.61 -1.99 -6.11
CA ARG A 300 3.62 -1.19 -7.34
C ARG A 300 4.88 -0.34 -7.45
N ILE A 301 5.08 0.59 -6.52
CA ILE A 301 6.10 1.65 -6.66
C ILE A 301 7.52 1.07 -6.62
N VAL A 302 7.87 0.30 -5.59
CA VAL A 302 9.26 -0.21 -5.46
C VAL A 302 9.62 -1.15 -6.61
N PRO A 303 8.78 -2.12 -7.03
CA PRO A 303 9.11 -3.00 -8.15
C PRO A 303 9.21 -2.28 -9.51
N ARG A 304 8.43 -1.21 -9.72
CA ARG A 304 8.30 -0.51 -11.02
C ARG A 304 8.72 0.96 -10.98
N ALA A 305 9.62 1.33 -10.06
CA ALA A 305 9.95 2.72 -9.77
C ALA A 305 10.31 3.55 -11.01
N VAL A 306 11.07 2.96 -11.95
CA VAL A 306 11.45 3.64 -13.20
C VAL A 306 10.24 4.01 -14.07
N LEU A 307 9.21 3.16 -14.13
CA LEU A 307 8.00 3.42 -14.93
C LEU A 307 7.13 4.52 -14.30
N TYR A 308 7.13 4.63 -12.97
CA TYR A 308 6.48 5.76 -12.29
C TYR A 308 7.27 7.05 -12.43
N PHE A 309 8.60 6.96 -12.52
CA PHE A 309 9.47 8.11 -12.79
C PHE A 309 9.26 8.63 -14.23
N THR A 310 9.20 7.75 -15.22
CA THR A 310 8.97 8.11 -16.64
C THR A 310 7.51 8.45 -16.94
N GLY A 311 6.58 7.99 -16.09
CA GLY A 311 5.15 8.20 -16.25
C GLY A 311 4.41 7.06 -16.96
N GLU A 312 5.13 6.05 -17.47
CA GLU A 312 4.56 4.91 -18.20
C GLU A 312 3.69 3.97 -17.34
N ALA A 313 3.81 4.04 -16.00
CA ALA A 313 2.98 3.27 -15.07
C ALA A 313 1.93 4.12 -14.33
N ILE A 314 1.76 5.39 -14.72
CA ILE A 314 0.64 6.21 -14.24
C ILE A 314 -0.59 5.74 -15.01
N GLU A 315 -1.67 5.44 -14.29
CA GLU A 315 -2.94 5.09 -14.93
C GLU A 315 -3.47 6.37 -15.61
N ASP A 316 -3.56 6.36 -16.95
CA ASP A 316 -4.24 7.44 -17.66
C ASP A 316 -5.71 7.42 -17.22
N ASP A 317 -6.15 8.46 -16.50
CA ASP A 317 -7.55 8.69 -16.10
C ASP A 317 -8.53 8.84 -17.30
N ASP A 318 -8.04 8.67 -18.53
CA ASP A 318 -8.73 8.89 -19.81
C ASP A 318 -9.15 7.58 -20.53
N ASN A 319 -9.72 6.60 -19.82
CA ASN A 319 -10.39 5.46 -20.47
C ASN A 319 -11.80 5.15 -19.93
#